data_AF-D5BPE3-F1
#
_entry.id   AF-D5BPE3-F1
#
_cell.length_a   1.000
_cell.length_b   1.000
_cell.length_c   1.000
_cell.angle_alpha   90.00
_cell.angle_beta   90.00
_cell.angle_gamma   90.00
#
_symmetry.space_group_name_H-M   'P 1'
#
loop_
_entity.id
_entity.type
_entity.pdbx_description
1 polymer ?
#
loop_
_entity_poly.entity_id
_entity_poly.type
_entity_poly.pdbx_seq_one_letter_code
_entity_poly.pdbx_strand_id
1 'polypeptide(L)'
;MYKISPEQMVQIKAVVGNGHEAQEAIFNALDFDPYEYEGGCDSDVVWGYDSVVMERERYESERKERLENPADYGICETEERSEEIKAGAVLTQKEERSLNENIFDHDHTFMVISTFSNGTDEIIAVTVQQIWGQLGIHVINFIGFFANDADAQKAIEQADYVTFEET
;
A
#
# COMPACT_ATOMS: atom_id res chain seq x y z
N MET A 1 1.31 -18.21 -2.71
CA MET A 1 0.58 -18.48 -1.46
C MET A 1 1.60 -18.83 -0.38
N TYR A 2 1.44 -18.35 0.86
CA TYR A 2 2.34 -18.69 1.96
C TYR A 2 1.86 -19.94 2.68
N LYS A 3 2.77 -20.90 2.90
CA LYS A 3 2.45 -22.11 3.64
C LYS A 3 2.72 -21.92 5.12
N ILE A 4 1.73 -22.24 5.93
CA ILE A 4 1.83 -22.22 7.39
C ILE A 4 1.38 -23.53 8.00
N SER A 5 1.82 -23.80 9.22
CA SER A 5 1.41 -24.99 9.96
C SER A 5 -0.06 -24.90 10.37
N PRO A 6 -0.73 -26.05 10.61
CA PRO A 6 -2.06 -26.07 11.20
C PRO A 6 -2.15 -25.31 12.54
N GLU A 7 -1.11 -25.38 13.37
CA GLU A 7 -1.04 -24.67 14.65
C GLU A 7 -0.97 -23.15 14.46
N GLN A 8 -0.16 -22.67 13.51
CA GLN A 8 -0.10 -21.25 13.14
C GLN A 8 -1.45 -20.77 12.61
N MET A 9 -2.12 -21.57 11.77
CA MET A 9 -3.46 -21.24 11.28
C MET A 9 -4.48 -21.12 12.42
N VAL A 10 -4.44 -22.01 13.41
CA VAL A 10 -5.31 -21.93 14.59
C VAL A 10 -5.06 -20.64 15.39
N GLN A 11 -3.80 -20.25 15.55
CA GLN A 11 -3.44 -19.00 16.24
C GLN A 11 -3.97 -17.78 15.49
N ILE A 12 -3.80 -17.73 14.17
CA ILE A 12 -4.33 -16.64 13.33
C ILE A 12 -5.85 -16.57 13.45
N LYS A 13 -6.55 -17.69 13.24
CA LYS A 13 -8.02 -17.74 13.33
C LYS A 13 -8.55 -17.31 14.70
N ALA A 14 -7.79 -17.53 15.77
CA ALA A 14 -8.17 -17.09 17.12
C ALA A 14 -8.12 -15.57 17.31
N VAL A 15 -7.38 -14.84 16.46
CA VAL A 15 -7.22 -13.38 16.53
C VAL A 15 -7.91 -12.62 15.40
N VAL A 16 -8.35 -13.29 14.33
CA VAL A 16 -9.15 -12.67 13.26
C VAL A 16 -10.41 -12.04 13.84
N GLY A 17 -10.63 -10.75 13.55
CA GLY A 17 -11.75 -9.98 14.09
C GLY A 17 -11.53 -9.38 15.49
N ASN A 18 -10.41 -9.70 16.15
CA ASN A 18 -9.98 -9.00 17.36
C ASN A 18 -9.25 -7.68 17.01
N GLY A 19 -8.86 -6.91 18.03
CA GLY A 19 -8.11 -5.67 17.84
C GLY A 19 -6.75 -5.86 17.15
N HIS A 20 -6.28 -4.81 16.48
CA HIS A 20 -5.07 -4.81 15.67
C HIS A 20 -3.84 -5.37 16.41
N GLU A 21 -3.59 -4.90 17.64
CA GLU A 21 -2.46 -5.35 18.47
C GLU A 21 -2.41 -6.88 18.67
N ALA A 22 -3.57 -7.53 18.83
CA ALA A 22 -3.63 -8.98 19.04
C ALA A 22 -3.28 -9.74 17.75
N GLN A 23 -3.67 -9.21 16.60
CA GLN A 23 -3.36 -9.79 15.30
C GLN A 23 -1.89 -9.57 14.95
N GLU A 24 -1.37 -8.37 15.19
CA GLU A 24 0.00 -7.98 14.92
C GLU A 24 1.00 -8.82 15.73
N ALA A 25 0.68 -9.11 17.00
CA ALA A 25 1.50 -10.00 17.82
C ALA A 25 1.64 -11.41 17.21
N ILE A 26 0.57 -11.95 16.61
CA ILE A 26 0.62 -13.24 15.91
C ILE A 26 1.39 -13.09 14.60
N PHE A 27 1.14 -12.05 13.82
CA PHE A 27 1.84 -11.79 12.56
C PHE A 27 3.36 -11.73 12.76
N ASN A 28 3.83 -10.97 13.75
CA ASN A 28 5.26 -10.87 14.09
C ASN A 28 5.87 -12.20 14.55
N ALA A 29 5.07 -13.07 15.18
CA ALA A 29 5.52 -14.40 15.60
C ALA A 29 5.59 -15.42 14.45
N LEU A 30 4.95 -15.15 13.30
CA LEU A 30 5.06 -16.00 12.12
C LEU A 30 6.42 -15.88 11.43
N ASP A 31 7.18 -14.81 11.72
CA ASP A 31 8.44 -14.47 11.03
C ASP A 31 8.24 -14.42 9.51
N PHE A 32 7.18 -13.71 9.09
CA PHE A 32 6.77 -13.61 7.70
C PHE A 32 7.88 -13.03 6.83
N ASP A 33 8.32 -13.80 5.84
CA ASP A 33 9.26 -13.35 4.81
C ASP A 33 8.51 -13.11 3.48
N PRO A 34 8.45 -11.87 2.97
CA PRO A 34 7.79 -11.56 1.70
C PRO A 34 8.37 -12.33 0.50
N TYR A 35 9.61 -12.84 0.58
CA TYR A 35 10.24 -13.62 -0.49
C TYR A 35 9.79 -15.09 -0.55
N GLU A 36 9.14 -15.61 0.49
CA GLU A 36 8.73 -17.03 0.57
C GLU A 36 7.42 -17.34 -0.18
N TYR A 37 6.89 -16.39 -0.96
CA TYR A 37 5.65 -16.60 -1.70
C TYR A 37 5.80 -17.72 -2.74
N GLU A 38 5.11 -18.84 -2.54
CA GLU A 38 5.01 -19.88 -3.56
C GLU A 38 4.12 -19.37 -4.70
N GLY A 39 4.78 -18.78 -5.70
CA GLY A 39 4.22 -18.16 -6.90
C GLY A 39 5.30 -17.70 -7.87
N GLY A 40 6.55 -17.59 -7.41
CA GLY A 40 7.70 -17.26 -8.24
C GLY A 40 7.78 -15.75 -8.48
N CYS A 41 8.97 -15.20 -8.26
CA CYS A 41 9.38 -13.90 -8.76
C CYS A 41 9.77 -14.00 -10.25
N ASP A 42 8.93 -14.65 -11.06
CA ASP A 42 9.08 -14.56 -12.52
C ASP A 42 8.58 -13.18 -12.90
N SER A 43 9.49 -12.40 -13.47
CA SER A 43 9.61 -10.93 -13.39
C SER A 43 8.47 -10.09 -13.99
N ASP A 44 7.33 -10.68 -14.34
CA ASP A 44 6.23 -10.00 -15.04
C ASP A 44 4.86 -10.17 -14.35
N VAL A 45 4.76 -10.98 -13.29
CA VAL A 45 3.52 -11.14 -12.51
C VAL A 45 3.88 -11.26 -11.05
N VAL A 46 3.90 -10.15 -10.32
CA VAL A 46 4.14 -10.23 -8.90
C VAL A 46 3.13 -9.36 -8.14
N TRP A 47 2.62 -9.94 -7.04
CA TRP A 47 1.90 -9.31 -5.92
C TRP A 47 0.38 -9.07 -6.12
N GLY A 48 -0.43 -9.62 -5.21
CA GLY A 48 -1.89 -9.40 -5.18
C GLY A 48 -2.24 -7.95 -4.85
N TYR A 49 -3.15 -7.33 -5.62
CA TYR A 49 -3.59 -5.92 -5.51
C TYR A 49 -2.43 -4.96 -5.23
N ASP A 50 -1.50 -4.82 -6.17
CA ASP A 50 -0.41 -3.86 -6.07
C ASP A 50 -0.91 -2.46 -6.45
N SER A 51 -1.28 -1.65 -5.46
CA SER A 51 -1.46 -0.21 -5.64
C SER A 51 -0.30 0.49 -4.97
N VAL A 52 0.33 1.45 -5.66
CA VAL A 52 1.28 2.33 -5.01
C VAL A 52 0.52 3.11 -3.95
N VAL A 53 1.00 3.07 -2.71
CA VAL A 53 0.35 3.70 -1.58
C VAL A 53 1.27 4.65 -0.86
N MET A 54 0.71 5.74 -0.36
CA MET A 54 1.42 6.70 0.48
C MET A 54 0.56 7.00 1.70
N GLU A 55 1.16 7.08 2.89
CA GLU A 55 0.45 7.52 4.09
C GLU A 55 -0.19 8.89 3.83
N ARG A 56 -1.44 9.07 4.26
CA ARG A 56 -2.20 10.29 3.94
C ARG A 56 -1.51 11.56 4.41
N GLU A 57 -0.95 11.55 5.62
CA GLU A 57 -0.21 12.70 6.14
C GLU A 57 0.99 13.06 5.25
N ARG A 58 1.76 12.06 4.80
CA ARG A 58 2.87 12.25 3.86
C ARG A 58 2.35 12.78 2.53
N TYR A 59 1.32 12.18 1.96
CA TYR A 59 0.70 12.64 0.71
C TYR A 59 0.28 14.11 0.78
N GLU A 60 -0.43 14.52 1.84
CA GLU A 60 -0.88 15.90 2.01
C GLU A 60 0.30 16.88 2.17
N SER A 61 1.38 16.45 2.83
CA SER A 61 2.61 17.25 2.93
C SER A 61 3.30 17.43 1.58
N GLU A 62 3.50 16.34 0.84
CA GLU A 62 4.11 16.33 -0.50
C GLU A 62 3.28 17.15 -1.50
N ARG A 63 1.96 17.01 -1.42
CA ARG A 63 0.99 17.79 -2.19
C ARG A 63 1.11 19.27 -1.88
N LYS A 64 1.16 19.65 -0.61
CA LYS A 64 1.31 21.04 -0.20
C LYS A 64 2.61 21.65 -0.76
N GLU A 65 3.74 20.96 -0.60
CA GLU A 65 5.05 21.43 -1.11
C GLU A 65 5.00 21.69 -2.62
N ARG A 66 4.48 20.75 -3.40
CA ARG A 66 4.41 20.87 -4.86
C ARG A 66 3.50 22.01 -5.32
N LEU A 67 2.45 22.28 -4.55
CA LEU A 67 1.54 23.39 -4.83
C LEU A 67 2.10 24.76 -4.46
N GLU A 68 3.21 24.83 -3.71
CA GLU A 68 3.93 26.10 -3.50
C GLU A 68 4.65 26.56 -4.77
N ASN A 69 5.06 25.63 -5.65
CA ASN A 69 5.69 25.93 -6.95
C ASN A 69 5.21 25.01 -8.10
N PRO A 70 3.93 25.06 -8.50
CA PRO A 70 3.33 24.08 -9.43
C PRO A 70 4.07 23.92 -10.77
N ALA A 71 4.58 25.02 -11.34
CA ALA A 71 5.31 24.99 -12.60
C ALA A 71 6.64 24.22 -12.51
N ASP A 72 7.36 24.31 -11.38
CA ASP A 72 8.65 23.64 -11.19
C ASP A 72 8.50 22.11 -11.12
N TYR A 73 7.34 21.64 -10.67
CA TYR A 73 6.99 20.23 -10.60
C TYR A 73 6.20 19.75 -11.84
N GLY A 74 6.08 20.58 -12.88
CA GLY A 74 5.40 20.19 -14.13
C GLY A 74 3.89 20.00 -14.00
N ILE A 75 3.27 20.53 -12.95
CA ILE A 75 1.82 20.41 -12.70
C ILE A 75 1.04 21.28 -13.70
N CYS A 76 1.56 22.46 -14.03
CA CYS A 76 0.97 23.38 -15.00
C CYS A 76 2.03 23.97 -15.95
N GLU A 77 1.59 24.42 -17.12
CA GLU A 77 2.50 24.83 -18.21
C GLU A 77 2.87 26.33 -18.19
N THR A 78 2.15 27.16 -17.43
CA THR A 78 2.33 28.62 -17.44
C THR A 78 2.51 29.21 -16.04
N GLU A 79 3.27 30.29 -15.96
CA GLU A 79 3.46 31.05 -14.70
C GLU A 79 2.14 31.65 -14.21
N GLU A 80 1.30 32.14 -15.13
CA GLU A 80 -0.04 32.65 -14.78
C GLU A 80 -0.89 31.57 -14.08
N ARG A 81 -0.89 30.35 -14.63
CA ARG A 81 -1.64 29.24 -14.02
C ARG A 81 -1.02 28.79 -12.69
N SER A 82 0.31 28.82 -12.59
CA SER A 82 1.04 28.55 -11.34
C SER A 82 0.59 29.48 -10.22
N GLU A 83 0.50 30.79 -10.48
CA GLU A 83 0.04 31.78 -9.50
C GLU A 83 -1.44 31.61 -9.12
N GLU A 84 -2.32 31.28 -10.07
CA GLU A 84 -3.71 30.93 -9.78
C GLU A 84 -3.83 29.74 -8.82
N ILE A 85 -3.06 28.69 -9.06
CA ILE A 85 -3.04 27.48 -8.23
C ILE A 85 -2.52 27.80 -6.83
N LYS A 86 -1.41 28.54 -6.72
CA LYS A 86 -0.87 29.02 -5.43
C LYS A 86 -1.91 29.85 -4.65
N ALA A 87 -2.75 30.62 -5.36
CA ALA A 87 -3.84 31.39 -4.77
C ALA A 87 -5.08 30.55 -4.40
N GLY A 88 -5.08 29.24 -4.65
CA GLY A 88 -6.14 28.29 -4.28
C GLY A 88 -7.14 27.98 -5.39
N ALA A 89 -6.78 28.20 -6.66
CA ALA A 89 -7.61 27.75 -7.77
C ALA A 89 -7.75 26.22 -7.76
N VAL A 90 -8.95 25.74 -8.13
CA VAL A 90 -9.20 24.29 -8.27
C VAL A 90 -8.36 23.74 -9.43
N LEU A 91 -7.71 22.61 -9.19
CA LEU A 91 -6.95 21.89 -10.21
C LEU A 91 -7.90 21.26 -11.24
N THR A 92 -7.49 21.30 -12.49
CA THR A 92 -8.09 20.49 -13.54
C THR A 92 -7.72 19.02 -13.35
N GLN A 93 -8.46 18.11 -13.98
CA GLN A 93 -8.15 16.67 -13.91
C GLN A 93 -6.74 16.34 -14.41
N LYS A 94 -6.23 17.06 -15.43
CA LYS A 94 -4.87 16.88 -15.95
C LYS A 94 -3.84 17.31 -14.90
N GLU A 95 -4.05 18.47 -14.25
CA GLU A 95 -3.15 18.99 -13.22
C GLU A 95 -3.14 18.11 -11.97
N GLU A 96 -4.31 17.62 -11.52
CA GLU A 96 -4.39 16.69 -10.38
C GLU A 96 -3.67 15.38 -10.70
N ARG A 97 -3.78 14.88 -11.94
CA ARG A 97 -3.05 13.71 -12.39
C ARG A 97 -1.54 13.95 -12.41
N SER A 98 -1.07 15.05 -13.01
CA SER A 98 0.36 15.38 -13.04
C SER A 98 0.95 15.61 -11.64
N LEU A 99 0.17 16.20 -10.73
CA LEU A 99 0.53 16.30 -9.31
C LEU A 99 0.72 14.92 -8.69
N ASN A 100 -0.24 14.01 -8.85
CA ASN A 100 -0.15 12.67 -8.28
C ASN A 100 0.99 11.85 -8.92
N GLU A 101 1.14 11.89 -10.25
CA GLU A 101 2.28 11.26 -10.94
C GLU A 101 3.60 11.77 -10.35
N ASN A 102 3.74 13.07 -10.07
CA ASN A 102 4.95 13.64 -9.48
C ASN A 102 5.14 13.31 -7.98
N ILE A 103 4.06 13.14 -7.21
CA ILE A 103 4.14 12.74 -5.79
C ILE A 103 4.56 11.28 -5.66
N PHE A 104 3.96 10.41 -6.48
CA PHE A 104 4.19 8.97 -6.45
C PHE A 104 5.40 8.56 -7.30
N ASP A 105 6.00 9.47 -8.08
CA ASP A 105 7.22 9.19 -8.84
C ASP A 105 8.31 8.66 -7.90
N HIS A 106 8.81 7.47 -8.22
CA HIS A 106 9.79 6.73 -7.43
C HIS A 106 9.34 6.29 -6.02
N ASP A 107 8.05 6.37 -5.68
CA ASP A 107 7.56 5.73 -4.45
C ASP A 107 7.40 4.23 -4.70
N HIS A 108 8.14 3.45 -3.92
CA HIS A 108 8.12 2.00 -3.99
C HIS A 108 7.42 1.38 -2.78
N THR A 109 6.37 2.03 -2.32
CA THR A 109 5.53 1.56 -1.21
C THR A 109 4.21 1.03 -1.76
N PHE A 110 3.87 -0.17 -1.34
CA PHE A 110 2.82 -0.98 -1.96
C PHE A 110 1.93 -1.58 -0.88
N MET A 111 0.63 -1.56 -1.10
CA MET A 111 -0.29 -2.36 -0.30
C MET A 111 -0.39 -3.75 -0.92
N VAL A 112 -0.18 -4.80 -0.14
CA VAL A 112 -0.07 -6.17 -0.64
C VAL A 112 -1.03 -7.09 0.10
N ILE A 113 -1.82 -7.83 -0.67
CA ILE A 113 -2.69 -8.89 -0.17
C ILE A 113 -1.99 -10.24 -0.31
N SER A 114 -1.79 -10.93 0.81
CA SER A 114 -1.13 -12.22 0.90
C SER A 114 -2.08 -13.30 1.40
N THR A 115 -2.16 -14.44 0.71
CA THR A 115 -2.92 -15.61 1.18
C THR A 115 -2.01 -16.57 1.93
N PHE A 116 -2.39 -16.93 3.16
CA PHE A 116 -1.72 -17.97 3.96
C PHE A 116 -2.59 -19.21 4.00
N SER A 117 -1.98 -20.38 3.85
CA SER A 117 -2.68 -21.66 3.80
C SER A 117 -1.97 -22.74 4.60
N ASN A 118 -2.76 -23.59 5.27
CA ASN A 118 -2.27 -24.86 5.84
C ASN A 118 -2.63 -26.07 4.96
N GLY A 119 -3.07 -25.83 3.71
CA GLY A 119 -3.52 -26.86 2.76
C GLY A 119 -4.99 -27.29 2.93
N THR A 120 -5.67 -26.86 3.99
CA THR A 120 -7.12 -27.09 4.20
C THR A 120 -7.89 -25.78 4.32
N ASP A 121 -7.31 -24.83 5.02
CA ASP A 121 -7.85 -23.50 5.30
C ASP A 121 -6.98 -22.44 4.66
N GLU A 122 -7.59 -21.29 4.39
CA GLU A 122 -6.92 -20.09 3.90
C GLU A 122 -7.32 -18.87 4.75
N ILE A 123 -6.37 -17.95 4.91
CA ILE A 123 -6.59 -16.63 5.51
C ILE A 123 -5.92 -15.59 4.63
N ILE A 124 -6.43 -14.36 4.66
CA ILE A 124 -5.84 -13.22 3.97
C ILE A 124 -5.08 -12.39 4.99
N ALA A 125 -3.89 -11.92 4.64
CA ALA A 125 -3.18 -10.88 5.36
C ALA A 125 -3.01 -9.67 4.44
N VAL A 126 -3.25 -8.47 4.95
CA VAL A 126 -2.97 -7.22 4.24
C VAL A 126 -1.78 -6.55 4.92
N THR A 127 -0.79 -6.20 4.12
CA THR A 127 0.46 -5.55 4.56
C THR A 127 0.76 -4.34 3.69
N VAL A 128 1.53 -3.40 4.20
CA VAL A 128 2.19 -2.37 3.40
C VAL A 128 3.67 -2.70 3.35
N GLN A 129 4.21 -2.78 2.14
CA GLN A 129 5.57 -3.20 1.88
C GLN A 129 6.32 -2.10 1.13
N GLN A 130 7.60 -1.93 1.41
CA GLN A 130 8.44 -0.96 0.74
C GLN A 130 9.65 -1.65 0.09
N ILE A 131 9.92 -1.32 -1.17
CA ILE A 131 11.12 -1.78 -1.86
C ILE A 131 12.26 -0.80 -1.61
N TRP A 132 13.35 -1.31 -1.05
CA TRP A 132 14.58 -0.59 -0.76
C TRP A 132 15.70 -1.06 -1.69
N GLY A 133 16.46 -0.12 -2.25
CA GLY A 133 17.74 -0.39 -2.92
C GLY A 133 17.72 -1.56 -3.91
N GLN A 134 18.57 -2.57 -3.70
CA GLN A 134 18.71 -3.75 -4.56
C GLN A 134 17.52 -4.74 -4.45
N LEU A 135 16.29 -4.25 -4.57
CA LEU A 135 15.05 -5.03 -4.50
C LEU A 135 14.79 -5.66 -3.11
N GLY A 136 15.29 -5.04 -2.04
CA GLY A 136 14.98 -5.41 -0.65
C GLY A 136 13.52 -5.10 -0.33
N ILE A 137 12.69 -6.09 0.04
CA ILE A 137 11.28 -5.89 0.37
C ILE A 137 11.14 -5.90 1.89
N HIS A 138 10.55 -4.84 2.43
CA HIS A 138 10.32 -4.69 3.85
C HIS A 138 8.84 -4.48 4.12
N VAL A 139 8.24 -5.31 4.99
CA VAL A 139 6.93 -5.00 5.56
C VAL A 139 7.09 -3.82 6.51
N ILE A 140 6.52 -2.68 6.16
CA ILE A 140 6.57 -1.45 6.97
C ILE A 140 5.30 -1.25 7.79
N ASN A 141 4.19 -1.90 7.40
CA ASN A 141 2.95 -1.90 8.14
C ASN A 141 2.21 -3.21 7.96
N PHE A 142 1.51 -3.65 9.00
CA PHE A 142 0.54 -4.73 8.95
C PHE A 142 -0.85 -4.09 9.09
N ILE A 143 -1.81 -4.49 8.27
CA ILE A 143 -3.18 -3.96 8.36
C ILE A 143 -4.07 -4.93 9.13
N GLY A 144 -3.96 -6.23 8.86
CA GLY A 144 -4.73 -7.25 9.56
C GLY A 144 -4.79 -8.60 8.85
N PHE A 145 -5.35 -9.58 9.56
CA PHE A 145 -5.81 -10.85 9.01
C PHE A 145 -7.31 -10.83 8.78
N PHE A 146 -7.75 -11.42 7.66
CA PHE A 146 -9.14 -11.42 7.21
C PHE A 146 -9.56 -12.80 6.73
N ALA A 147 -10.79 -13.17 7.05
CA ALA A 147 -11.36 -14.45 6.63
C ALA A 147 -11.85 -14.45 5.17
N ASN A 148 -12.01 -13.28 4.55
CA ASN A 148 -12.53 -13.12 3.20
C ASN A 148 -12.10 -11.78 2.58
N ASP A 149 -12.19 -11.69 1.25
CA ASP A 149 -11.76 -10.52 0.48
C ASP A 149 -12.59 -9.27 0.79
N ALA A 150 -13.87 -9.40 1.12
CA ALA A 150 -14.74 -8.25 1.37
C ALA A 150 -14.32 -7.49 2.64
N ASP A 151 -13.96 -8.22 3.69
CA ASP A 151 -13.45 -7.62 4.93
C ASP A 151 -12.05 -7.02 4.72
N ALA A 152 -11.20 -7.69 3.95
CA ALA A 152 -9.89 -7.15 3.57
C ALA A 152 -10.02 -5.84 2.78
N GLN A 153 -10.88 -5.82 1.75
CA GLN A 153 -11.14 -4.64 0.92
C GLN A 153 -11.68 -3.48 1.76
N LYS A 154 -12.59 -3.75 2.70
CA LYS A 154 -13.10 -2.72 3.61
C LYS A 154 -11.99 -2.15 4.50
N ALA A 155 -11.07 -2.98 4.98
CA ALA A 155 -9.94 -2.51 5.76
C ALA A 155 -8.97 -1.67 4.92
N ILE A 156 -8.74 -2.04 3.66
CA ILE A 156 -7.95 -1.27 2.68
C ILE A 156 -8.56 0.12 2.47
N GLU A 157 -9.86 0.20 2.22
CA GLU A 157 -10.58 1.48 2.03
C GLU A 157 -10.59 2.37 3.28
N GLN A 158 -10.44 1.77 4.46
CA GLN A 158 -10.39 2.47 5.75
C GLN A 158 -8.97 2.78 6.20
N ALA A 159 -7.96 2.18 5.58
CA ALA A 159 -6.57 2.43 5.91
C ALA A 159 -6.20 3.87 5.54
N ASP A 160 -5.34 4.50 6.33
CA ASP A 160 -4.99 5.91 6.13
C ASP A 160 -3.90 6.10 5.06
N TYR A 161 -4.15 5.50 3.89
CA TYR A 161 -3.30 5.56 2.72
C TYR A 161 -4.05 6.21 1.55
N VAL A 162 -3.29 6.90 0.70
CA VAL A 162 -3.72 7.36 -0.61
C VAL A 162 -3.16 6.37 -1.63
N THR A 163 -4.03 5.83 -2.46
CA THR A 163 -3.69 4.89 -3.54
C THR A 163 -3.54 5.64 -4.85
N PHE A 164 -2.53 5.29 -5.64
CA PHE A 164 -2.38 5.77 -7.00
C PHE A 164 -2.30 4.58 -7.98
N GLU A 165 -3.17 4.60 -8.99
CA GLU A 165 -3.15 3.64 -10.09
C GLU A 165 -2.24 4.19 -11.19
N GLU A 166 -1.04 3.62 -11.35
CA GLU A 166 -0.19 3.89 -12.50
C GLU A 166 -0.89 3.33 -13.76
N THR A 167 -1.28 4.20 -14.70
CA THR A 167 -1.94 3.80 -15.96
C THR A 167 -0.96 3.56 -17.09
#